data_AF-A0A848KAS6-F1
#
_entry.id   AF-A0A848KAS6-F1
#
_cell.length_a   1.000
_cell.length_b   1.000
_cell.length_c   1.000
_cell.angle_alpha   90.00
_cell.angle_beta   90.00
_cell.angle_gamma   90.00
#
_symmetry.space_group_name_H-M   'P 1'
#
loop_
_entity.id
_entity.type
_entity.pdbx_description
1 polymer ?
#
loop_
_entity_poly.entity_id
_entity_poly.type
_entity_poly.pdbx_seq_one_letter_code
_entity_poly.pdbx_strand_id
1 'polypeptide(L)'
;MSRVDGLPDRKRVRIRATLLHPAAWAKSRVLRRQAPDARPVPTGANEVLERLAELPVSAWTYGFEHQSVRHLGPMAQDFAEAFGLGSSTKTISAVDANGVCIASIQALYRRLVEVEKQLEELRAAQELRG
;
A
#
# COMPACT_ATOMS: atom_id res chain seq x y z
N MET A 1 4.37 56.06 49.61
CA MET A 1 3.82 56.23 48.25
C MET A 1 4.91 55.89 47.24
N SER A 2 4.54 55.16 46.16
CA SER A 2 5.37 54.63 45.04
C SER A 2 6.20 53.38 45.38
N ARG A 3 5.88 52.13 44.98
CA ARG A 3 5.48 51.55 43.67
C ARG A 3 6.49 51.96 42.58
N VAL A 4 7.24 51.08 41.92
CA VAL A 4 6.83 49.85 41.20
C VAL A 4 8.03 48.95 40.91
N ASP A 5 7.80 47.64 40.99
CA ASP A 5 8.65 46.57 40.46
C ASP A 5 8.80 46.66 38.93
N GLY A 6 10.02 46.43 38.43
CA GLY A 6 10.33 46.32 37.01
C GLY A 6 10.97 44.98 36.68
N LEU A 7 10.19 44.02 36.19
CA LEU A 7 10.67 42.80 35.53
C LEU A 7 10.33 42.88 34.03
N PRO A 8 11.20 42.38 33.14
CA PRO A 8 11.09 42.64 31.70
C PRO A 8 10.03 41.78 31.00
N ASP A 9 9.21 42.45 30.18
CA ASP A 9 8.17 41.89 29.32
C ASP A 9 8.79 41.06 28.17
N ARG A 10 8.43 39.78 28.13
CA ARG A 10 8.86 38.80 27.14
C ARG A 10 7.67 38.57 26.19
N LYS A 11 7.90 38.83 24.89
CA LYS A 11 7.28 38.23 23.68
C LYS A 11 6.67 39.26 22.74
N ARG A 12 7.20 39.33 21.51
CA ARG A 12 6.46 39.60 20.28
C ARG A 12 7.28 39.14 19.08
N VAL A 13 7.04 37.92 18.62
CA VAL A 13 7.42 37.49 17.26
C VAL A 13 6.17 37.69 16.40
N ARG A 14 6.21 38.65 15.47
CA ARG A 14 5.17 38.83 14.46
C ARG A 14 5.56 38.02 13.22
N ILE A 15 4.86 36.92 12.94
CA ILE A 15 4.94 36.27 11.63
C ILE A 15 3.88 36.91 10.73
N ARG A 16 4.33 37.53 9.63
CA ARG A 16 3.46 38.05 8.57
C ARG A 16 2.90 36.86 7.77
N ALA A 17 1.59 36.65 7.84
CA ALA A 17 0.89 35.74 6.95
C ALA A 17 0.68 36.44 5.60
N THR A 18 1.58 36.18 4.65
CA THR A 18 1.40 36.60 3.27
C THR A 18 0.39 35.69 2.59
N LEU A 19 -0.63 36.31 2.01
CA LEU A 19 -1.67 35.73 1.18
C LEU A 19 -1.11 34.73 0.15
N LEU A 20 -1.58 33.48 0.21
CA LEU A 20 -1.51 32.55 -0.92
C LEU A 20 -2.92 32.05 -1.25
N HIS A 21 -3.29 32.37 -2.49
CA HIS A 21 -4.52 32.17 -3.25
C HIS A 21 -5.38 30.91 -2.98
N PRO A 22 -6.73 31.01 -3.05
CA PRO A 22 -7.68 29.87 -3.04
C PRO A 22 -7.49 28.80 -4.14
N ALA A 23 -6.53 28.97 -5.07
CA ALA A 23 -6.20 27.97 -6.09
C ALA A 23 -5.18 26.91 -5.61
N ALA A 24 -4.66 27.01 -4.39
CA ALA A 24 -3.67 26.05 -3.87
C ALA A 24 -4.24 24.64 -3.58
N TRP A 25 -5.57 24.49 -3.51
CA TRP A 25 -6.21 23.18 -3.30
C TRP A 25 -6.48 22.42 -4.61
N ALA A 26 -6.54 23.11 -5.76
CA ALA A 26 -6.77 22.51 -7.08
C ALA A 26 -5.54 21.76 -7.63
N LYS A 27 -4.35 21.98 -7.07
CA LYS A 27 -3.12 21.24 -7.42
C LYS A 27 -2.84 20.02 -6.52
N SER A 28 -3.80 19.62 -5.70
CA SER A 28 -3.73 18.39 -4.89
C SER A 28 -3.82 17.10 -5.72
N ARG A 29 -4.09 17.18 -7.04
CA ARG A 29 -4.23 15.99 -7.91
C ARG A 29 -3.01 15.62 -8.75
N VAL A 30 -1.93 16.40 -8.77
CA VAL A 30 -0.81 16.18 -9.73
C VAL A 30 0.57 16.08 -9.08
N LEU A 31 0.70 16.17 -7.76
CA LEU A 31 1.96 15.88 -7.07
C LEU A 31 1.82 14.66 -6.15
N ARG A 32 1.30 13.56 -6.72
CA ARG A 32 1.65 12.22 -6.25
C ARG A 32 3.12 12.06 -6.60
N ARG A 33 4.02 12.32 -5.65
CA ARG A 33 5.40 11.84 -5.76
C ARG A 33 5.31 10.31 -5.82
N GLN A 34 5.29 9.75 -7.03
CA GLN A 34 5.71 8.37 -7.22
C GLN A 34 7.10 8.27 -6.60
N ALA A 35 7.29 7.30 -5.71
CA ALA A 35 8.64 6.89 -5.38
C ALA A 35 9.30 6.50 -6.72
N PRO A 36 10.44 7.10 -7.10
CA PRO A 36 11.03 6.91 -8.42
C PRO A 36 11.38 5.44 -8.76
N ASP A 37 11.37 4.55 -7.76
CA ASP A 37 11.68 3.12 -7.91
C ASP A 37 10.47 2.17 -7.78
N ALA A 38 9.24 2.67 -7.64
CA ALA A 38 8.07 1.79 -7.53
C ALA A 38 7.76 1.11 -8.88
N ARG A 39 7.57 -0.22 -8.86
CA ARG A 39 7.23 -1.00 -10.05
C ARG A 39 5.93 -0.46 -10.69
N PRO A 40 5.81 -0.41 -12.02
CA PRO A 40 4.57 0.06 -12.66
C PRO A 40 3.37 -0.79 -12.21
N VAL A 41 2.20 -0.16 -12.14
CA VAL A 41 0.95 -0.83 -11.76
C VAL A 41 0.71 -2.02 -12.69
N PRO A 42 0.53 -3.24 -12.16
CA PRO A 42 0.30 -4.41 -12.99
C PRO A 42 -1.03 -4.28 -13.74
N THR A 43 -1.04 -4.67 -15.01
CA THR A 43 -2.22 -4.54 -15.89
C THR A 43 -2.99 -5.84 -16.04
N GLY A 44 -2.42 -6.96 -15.62
CA GLY A 44 -3.01 -8.29 -15.78
C GLY A 44 -3.06 -9.08 -14.47
N ALA A 45 -4.12 -9.87 -14.30
CA ALA A 45 -4.34 -10.64 -13.07
C ALA A 45 -3.25 -11.71 -12.79
N ASN A 46 -2.63 -12.28 -13.83
CA ASN A 46 -1.52 -13.23 -13.65
C ASN A 46 -0.28 -12.54 -13.06
N GLU A 47 0.04 -11.34 -13.54
CA GLU A 47 1.14 -10.55 -13.00
C GLU A 47 0.84 -10.13 -11.55
N VAL A 48 -0.41 -9.76 -11.25
CA VAL A 48 -0.83 -9.46 -9.87
C VAL A 48 -0.60 -10.68 -8.97
N LEU A 49 -0.99 -11.88 -9.41
CA LEU A 49 -0.79 -13.12 -8.65
C LEU A 49 0.70 -13.41 -8.42
N GLU A 50 1.54 -13.27 -9.44
CA GLU A 50 2.98 -13.50 -9.33
C GLU A 50 3.63 -12.54 -8.34
N ARG A 51 3.34 -11.25 -8.45
CA ARG A 51 3.83 -10.25 -7.50
C ARG A 51 3.31 -10.49 -6.09
N LEU A 52 2.05 -10.90 -5.92
CA LEU A 52 1.48 -11.23 -4.62
C LEU A 52 2.16 -12.47 -4.01
N ALA A 53 2.49 -13.48 -4.82
CA ALA A 53 3.14 -14.70 -4.36
C ALA A 53 4.56 -14.45 -3.83
N GLU A 54 5.25 -13.42 -4.33
CA GLU A 54 6.58 -13.00 -3.87
C GLU A 54 6.52 -12.02 -2.69
N LEU A 55 5.35 -11.43 -2.39
CA LEU A 55 5.21 -10.39 -1.39
C LEU A 55 5.38 -10.96 0.03
N PRO A 56 6.32 -10.43 0.84
CA PRO A 56 6.51 -10.90 2.21
C PRO A 56 5.26 -10.68 3.07
N VAL A 57 4.85 -11.70 3.81
CA VAL A 57 3.79 -11.62 4.82
C VAL A 57 4.42 -11.85 6.19
N SER A 58 4.17 -10.94 7.13
CA SER A 58 4.67 -11.05 8.49
C SER A 58 3.61 -10.63 9.51
N ALA A 59 3.84 -11.02 10.77
CA ALA A 59 3.03 -10.56 11.88
C ALA A 59 3.73 -9.39 12.57
N TRP A 60 3.10 -8.21 12.61
CA TRP A 60 3.70 -6.96 13.09
C TRP A 60 2.72 -6.14 13.95
N THR A 61 3.20 -5.06 14.55
CA THR A 61 2.42 -4.13 15.40
C THR A 61 2.85 -2.70 15.05
N TYR A 62 1.92 -1.74 14.97
CA TYR A 62 2.33 -0.35 14.79
C TYR A 62 3.01 0.19 16.05
N GLY A 63 4.01 1.06 15.89
CA GLY A 63 4.74 1.63 17.02
C GLY A 63 3.89 2.48 17.99
N PHE A 64 2.69 2.89 17.58
CA PHE A 64 1.74 3.63 18.43
C PHE A 64 0.66 2.74 19.05
N GLU A 65 0.61 1.45 18.72
CA GLU A 65 -0.36 0.50 19.25
C GLU A 65 0.13 -0.18 20.52
N HIS A 66 -0.81 -0.75 21.27
CA HIS A 66 -0.49 -1.60 22.39
C HIS A 66 0.20 -2.90 21.91
N GLN A 67 1.17 -3.41 22.69
CA GLN A 67 1.99 -4.57 22.31
C GLN A 67 1.19 -5.87 22.09
N SER A 68 -0.04 -5.95 22.59
CA SER A 68 -0.94 -7.10 22.36
C SER A 68 -1.62 -7.07 21.00
N VAL A 69 -1.61 -5.93 20.29
CA VAL A 69 -2.21 -5.82 18.97
C VAL A 69 -1.24 -6.43 17.96
N ARG A 70 -1.73 -7.35 17.13
CA ARG A 70 -0.96 -7.96 16.04
C ARG A 70 -1.74 -7.84 14.75
N HIS A 71 -1.07 -7.34 13.72
CA HIS A 71 -1.53 -7.35 12.34
C HIS A 71 -0.82 -8.47 11.60
N LEU A 72 -1.50 -9.07 10.63
CA LEU A 72 -0.94 -10.06 9.72
C LEU A 72 -1.09 -9.55 8.30
N GLY A 73 0.03 -9.42 7.60
CA GLY A 73 0.03 -8.95 6.21
C GLY A 73 1.38 -8.41 5.77
N PRO A 74 1.47 -7.92 4.53
CA PRO A 74 2.66 -7.24 4.06
C PRO A 74 2.85 -5.90 4.75
N MET A 75 4.10 -5.44 4.78
CA MET A 75 4.40 -4.06 5.12
C MET A 75 3.91 -3.14 3.99
N ALA A 76 3.47 -1.92 4.34
CA ALA A 76 2.91 -0.99 3.36
C ALA A 76 3.94 -0.50 2.33
N GLN A 77 5.21 -0.44 2.71
CA GLN A 77 6.34 -0.11 1.83
C GLN A 77 6.51 -1.17 0.75
N ASP A 78 6.61 -2.45 1.16
CA ASP A 78 6.76 -3.59 0.25
C ASP A 78 5.55 -3.69 -0.70
N PHE A 79 4.34 -3.44 -0.20
CA PHE A 79 3.14 -3.41 -1.03
C PHE A 79 3.20 -2.29 -2.08
N ALA A 80 3.60 -1.08 -1.69
CA ALA A 80 3.71 0.05 -2.61
C ALA A 80 4.81 -0.18 -3.66
N GLU A 81 5.93 -0.79 -3.28
CA GLU A 81 7.01 -1.16 -4.20
C GLU A 81 6.56 -2.25 -5.19
N ALA A 82 5.90 -3.30 -4.69
CA ALA A 82 5.44 -4.42 -5.50
C ALA A 82 4.35 -4.01 -6.50
N PHE A 83 3.38 -3.19 -6.10
CA PHE A 83 2.20 -2.91 -6.93
C PHE A 83 2.15 -1.52 -7.53
N GLY A 84 2.99 -0.57 -7.10
CA GLY A 84 2.88 0.83 -7.52
C GLY A 84 1.55 1.49 -7.11
N LEU A 85 0.85 0.88 -6.14
CA LEU A 85 -0.46 1.31 -5.62
C LEU A 85 -0.32 2.03 -4.28
N GLY A 86 -1.40 2.70 -3.85
CA GLY A 86 -1.44 3.48 -2.63
C GLY A 86 -1.08 4.96 -2.80
N SER A 87 -1.54 5.76 -1.84
CA SER A 87 -1.25 7.20 -1.72
C SER A 87 -0.21 7.53 -0.66
N SER A 88 0.25 6.51 0.10
CA SER A 88 1.16 6.60 1.23
C SER A 88 1.87 5.27 1.43
N THR A 89 3.13 5.30 1.88
CA THR A 89 3.93 4.12 2.22
C THR A 89 3.72 3.65 3.67
N LYS A 90 2.77 4.25 4.40
CA LYS A 90 2.47 3.93 5.80
C LYS A 90 1.22 3.08 6.00
N THR A 91 0.38 2.97 4.97
CA THR A 91 -0.93 2.33 5.04
C THR A 91 -1.23 1.68 3.71
N ILE A 92 -1.82 0.49 3.75
CA ILE A 92 -2.42 -0.13 2.57
C ILE A 92 -3.90 0.22 2.56
N SER A 93 -4.39 0.78 1.46
CA SER A 93 -5.81 1.03 1.28
C SER A 93 -6.55 -0.31 1.22
N ALA A 94 -7.68 -0.43 1.94
CA ALA A 94 -8.52 -1.61 1.87
C ALA A 94 -9.00 -1.90 0.43
N VAL A 95 -9.22 -0.85 -0.38
CA VAL A 95 -9.60 -0.99 -1.80
C VAL A 95 -8.48 -1.65 -2.60
N ASP A 96 -7.23 -1.20 -2.40
CA ASP A 96 -6.08 -1.73 -3.14
C ASP A 96 -5.77 -3.16 -2.70
N ALA A 97 -5.79 -3.44 -1.38
CA ALA A 97 -5.60 -4.79 -0.85
C ALA A 97 -6.64 -5.77 -1.40
N ASN A 98 -7.92 -5.38 -1.36
CA ASN A 98 -9.02 -6.21 -1.85
C ASN A 98 -8.92 -6.42 -3.37
N GLY A 99 -8.56 -5.39 -4.13
CA GLY A 99 -8.36 -5.49 -5.58
C GLY A 99 -7.26 -6.49 -5.95
N VAL A 100 -6.12 -6.42 -5.25
CA VAL A 100 -5.02 -7.38 -5.41
C VAL A 100 -5.47 -8.80 -5.07
N CYS A 101 -6.18 -8.99 -3.97
CA CYS A 101 -6.72 -10.30 -3.57
C CYS A 101 -7.69 -10.87 -4.63
N ILE A 102 -8.66 -10.08 -5.08
CA ILE A 102 -9.67 -10.50 -6.07
C ILE A 102 -8.99 -10.91 -7.38
N ALA A 103 -8.10 -10.07 -7.91
CA ALA A 103 -7.38 -10.38 -9.16
C ALA A 103 -6.53 -11.65 -9.03
N SER A 104 -5.86 -11.82 -7.89
CA SER A 104 -5.04 -13.00 -7.60
C SER A 104 -5.88 -14.27 -7.51
N ILE A 105 -7.04 -14.24 -6.84
CA ILE A 105 -7.96 -15.38 -6.76
C ILE A 105 -8.46 -15.78 -8.16
N GLN A 106 -8.83 -14.80 -9.00
CA GLN A 106 -9.26 -15.07 -10.37
C GLN A 106 -8.14 -15.71 -11.21
N ALA A 107 -6.90 -15.22 -11.09
CA ALA A 107 -5.76 -15.80 -11.77
C ALA A 107 -5.43 -17.21 -11.27
N LEU A 108 -5.48 -17.41 -9.95
CA LEU A 108 -5.24 -18.70 -9.33
C LEU A 108 -6.28 -19.74 -9.77
N TYR A 109 -7.56 -19.36 -9.80
CA TYR A 109 -8.63 -20.23 -10.29
C TYR A 109 -8.40 -20.67 -11.75
N ARG A 110 -8.00 -19.75 -12.64
CA ARG A 110 -7.66 -20.11 -14.02
C ARG A 110 -6.48 -21.07 -14.11
N ARG A 111 -5.43 -20.86 -13.30
CA ARG A 111 -4.27 -21.78 -13.24
C ARG A 111 -4.67 -23.16 -12.71
N LEU A 112 -5.53 -23.21 -11.70
CA LEU A 112 -6.03 -24.47 -11.13
C LEU A 112 -6.78 -25.29 -12.18
N VAL A 113 -7.73 -24.67 -12.89
CA VAL A 113 -8.51 -25.34 -13.95
C VAL A 113 -7.61 -25.90 -15.05
N GLU A 114 -6.59 -25.14 -15.46
CA GLU A 114 -5.62 -25.60 -16.47
C GLU A 114 -4.81 -26.80 -15.97
N VAL A 115 -4.32 -26.75 -14.72
CA VAL A 115 -3.57 -27.86 -14.11
C VAL A 115 -4.44 -29.11 -13.96
N GLU A 116 -5.69 -28.97 -13.53
CA GLU A 116 -6.65 -30.08 -13.42
C GLU A 116 -6.89 -30.73 -14.79
N LYS A 117 -7.07 -29.93 -15.84
CA LYS A 117 -7.24 -30.42 -17.20
C LYS A 117 -6.02 -31.23 -17.67
N GLN A 118 -4.81 -30.71 -17.47
CA GLN A 118 -3.57 -31.40 -17.85
C GLN A 118 -3.41 -32.72 -17.09
N LEU A 119 -3.79 -32.76 -15.82
CA LEU A 119 -3.75 -33.98 -15.02
C LEU A 119 -4.69 -35.06 -15.57
N GLU A 120 -5.92 -34.69 -15.97
CA GLU A 120 -6.87 -35.61 -16.58
C GLU A 120 -6.38 -36.14 -17.94
N GLU A 121 -5.81 -35.27 -18.78
CA GLU A 121 -5.21 -35.67 -20.06
C GLU A 121 -4.07 -36.67 -19.88
N LEU A 122 -3.19 -36.43 -18.90
CA LEU A 122 -2.09 -37.34 -18.57
C LEU A 122 -2.58 -38.68 -18.05
N ARG A 123 -3.60 -38.70 -17.19
CA ARG A 123 -4.23 -39.93 -16.68
C ARG A 123 -4.83 -40.76 -17.82
N ALA A 124 -5.62 -40.14 -18.68
CA ALA A 124 -6.20 -40.82 -19.85
C ALA A 124 -5.11 -41.38 -20.79
N ALA A 125 -4.02 -40.64 -21.00
CA ALA A 125 -2.90 -41.10 -21.82
C ALA A 125 -2.07 -42.24 -21.18
N GLN A 126 -2.13 -42.41 -19.86
CA GLN A 126 -1.52 -43.55 -19.16
C GLN A 126 -2.44 -44.78 -19.24
N GLU A 127 -3.74 -44.61 -19.09
CA GLU A 127 -4.73 -45.68 -19.23
C GLU A 127 -4.73 -46.29 -20.64
N LEU A 128 -4.55 -45.47 -21.69
CA LEU A 128 -4.43 -45.96 -23.08
C LEU A 128 -3.11 -46.71 -23.36
N ARG A 129 -2.11 -46.59 -22.48
CA ARG A 129 -0.78 -47.21 -22.63
C ARG A 129 -0.62 -48.50 -21.83
N GLY A 130 -1.49 -48.75 -20.85
CA GLY A 130 -1.54 -49.98 -20.05
C GLY A 130 -2.46 -51.02 -20.67
#